data_AF-A0A059C720-F1
#
_entry.id   AF-A0A059C720-F1
#
_cell.length_a   1.000
_cell.length_b   1.000
_cell.length_c   1.000
_cell.angle_alpha   90.00
_cell.angle_beta   90.00
_cell.angle_gamma   90.00
#
_symmetry.space_group_name_H-M   'P 1'
#
loop_
_entity.id
_entity.type
_entity.pdbx_description
1 polymer ?
#
loop_
_entity_poly.entity_id
_entity_poly.type
_entity_poly.pdbx_seq_one_letter_code
_entity_poly.pdbx_strand_id
1 'polypeptide(L)'
;SSKKIRKPKPWKHPEAITRTQLMKMREEFWDTAPHYGGRQEIWDALHAAAEADLTLAQAIVDSVGVIVQRAHLTICYDERGAKYELPKNVLSEPTNLIDEN
;
A
#
# COMPACT_ATOMS: atom_id res chain seq x y z
N SER A 1 5.34 -0.23 20.48
CA SER A 1 4.68 0.98 19.93
C SER A 1 4.68 0.94 18.42
N SER A 2 3.53 0.65 17.81
CA SER A 2 3.34 0.68 16.36
C SER A 2 3.60 2.10 15.84
N LYS A 3 4.41 2.24 14.78
CA LYS A 3 4.66 3.56 14.16
C LYS A 3 3.36 4.09 13.56
N LYS A 4 3.06 5.37 13.81
CA LYS A 4 1.90 6.03 13.21
C LYS A 4 2.04 6.12 11.68
N ILE A 5 1.04 5.60 10.97
CA ILE A 5 0.93 5.74 9.51
C ILE A 5 0.70 7.22 9.17
N ARG A 6 1.34 7.67 8.09
CA ARG A 6 1.30 9.02 7.56
C ARG A 6 1.13 8.94 6.05
N LYS A 7 0.43 9.93 5.48
CA LYS A 7 0.26 10.03 4.02
C LYS A 7 1.60 9.86 3.31
N PRO A 8 1.68 9.00 2.27
CA PRO A 8 2.89 8.86 1.48
C PRO A 8 3.38 10.22 1.00
N LYS A 9 4.71 10.39 0.91
CA LYS A 9 5.24 11.55 0.22
C LYS A 9 4.74 11.54 -1.23
N PRO A 10 4.39 12.71 -1.80
CA PRO A 10 4.06 12.80 -3.22
C PRO A 10 5.18 12.19 -4.03
N TRP A 11 4.81 11.31 -4.94
CA TRP A 11 5.76 10.56 -5.77
C TRP A 11 5.45 10.83 -7.23
N LYS A 12 6.47 10.71 -8.07
CA LYS A 12 6.37 10.89 -9.51
C LYS A 12 6.69 9.57 -10.17
N HIS A 13 5.82 9.10 -11.04
CA HIS A 13 6.09 7.94 -11.88
C HIS A 13 7.13 8.34 -12.95
N PRO A 14 8.11 7.48 -13.29
CA PRO A 14 9.12 7.81 -14.30
C PRO A 14 8.49 8.18 -15.66
N GLU A 15 7.39 7.52 -16.01
CA GLU A 15 6.60 7.78 -17.21
C GLU A 15 5.28 8.46 -16.85
N ALA A 16 4.75 9.30 -17.75
CA ALA A 16 3.43 9.87 -17.60
C ALA A 16 2.38 8.77 -17.79
N ILE A 17 1.66 8.44 -16.71
CA ILE A 17 0.64 7.38 -16.74
C ILE A 17 -0.75 7.96 -16.60
N THR A 18 -1.73 7.33 -17.25
CA THR A 18 -3.14 7.72 -17.10
C THR A 18 -3.72 7.15 -15.81
N ARG A 19 -4.87 7.69 -15.37
CA ARG A 19 -5.63 7.14 -14.24
C ARG A 19 -5.98 5.66 -14.47
N THR A 20 -6.32 5.30 -15.71
CA THR A 20 -6.61 3.93 -16.13
C THR A 20 -5.39 3.01 -15.96
N GLN A 21 -4.20 3.48 -16.37
CA GLN A 21 -2.96 2.72 -16.19
C GLN A 21 -2.60 2.58 -14.72
N LEU A 22 -2.74 3.64 -13.93
CA LEU A 22 -2.52 3.55 -12.47
C LEU A 22 -3.44 2.51 -11.85
N MET A 23 -4.73 2.52 -12.20
CA MET A 23 -5.71 1.57 -11.68
C MET A 23 -5.34 0.13 -12.05
N LYS A 24 -4.98 -0.14 -13.32
CA LYS A 24 -4.50 -1.46 -13.75
C LYS A 24 -3.29 -1.93 -12.96
N MET A 25 -2.28 -1.07 -12.78
CA MET A 25 -1.10 -1.42 -11.98
C MET A 25 -1.45 -1.74 -10.52
N ARG A 26 -2.49 -1.09 -9.96
CA ARG A 26 -2.98 -1.41 -8.61
C ARG A 26 -3.63 -2.78 -8.57
N GLU A 27 -4.52 -3.05 -9.52
CA GLU A 27 -5.21 -4.33 -9.62
C GLU A 27 -4.23 -5.49 -9.82
N GLU A 28 -3.27 -5.34 -10.74
CA GLU A 28 -2.22 -6.33 -10.99
C GLU A 28 -1.35 -6.57 -9.74
N PHE A 29 -1.06 -5.53 -8.98
CA PHE A 29 -0.33 -5.69 -7.72
C PHE A 29 -1.15 -6.46 -6.70
N TRP A 30 -2.44 -6.14 -6.50
CA TRP A 30 -3.28 -6.82 -5.50
C TRP A 30 -3.63 -8.25 -5.89
N ASP A 31 -3.76 -8.54 -7.18
CA ASP A 31 -3.92 -9.91 -7.70
C ASP A 31 -2.68 -10.77 -7.42
N THR A 32 -1.49 -10.19 -7.57
CA THR A 32 -0.22 -10.90 -7.35
C THR A 32 0.31 -10.81 -5.92
N ALA A 33 -0.16 -9.87 -5.10
CA ALA A 33 0.22 -9.63 -3.69
C ALA A 33 0.33 -10.92 -2.84
N PRO A 34 -0.69 -11.80 -2.78
CA PRO A 34 -0.63 -13.03 -1.97
C PRO A 34 0.47 -14.01 -2.43
N HIS A 35 0.97 -13.90 -3.68
CA HIS A 35 2.05 -14.73 -4.20
C HIS A 35 3.45 -14.29 -3.72
N TYR A 36 3.63 -13.04 -3.25
CA TYR A 36 4.91 -12.55 -2.72
C TYR A 36 5.26 -13.13 -1.34
N GLY A 37 4.36 -13.92 -0.74
CA GLY A 37 4.52 -14.55 0.56
C GLY A 37 3.81 -13.79 1.68
N GLY A 38 3.86 -14.36 2.89
CA GLY A 38 3.09 -13.88 4.04
C GLY A 38 1.70 -14.52 4.12
N ARG A 39 0.81 -13.90 4.91
CA ARG A 39 -0.58 -14.35 5.08
C ARG A 39 -1.50 -13.53 4.18
N GLN A 40 -2.44 -14.19 3.52
CA GLN A 40 -3.47 -13.50 2.73
C GLN A 40 -4.30 -12.53 3.58
N GLU A 41 -4.58 -12.88 4.84
CA GLU A 41 -5.31 -12.00 5.78
C GLU A 41 -4.59 -10.67 6.01
N ILE A 42 -3.25 -10.67 6.01
CA ILE A 42 -2.44 -9.46 6.16
C ILE A 42 -2.48 -8.64 4.88
N TRP A 43 -2.41 -9.30 3.71
CA TRP A 43 -2.55 -8.63 2.43
C TRP A 43 -3.92 -7.96 2.27
N ASP A 44 -4.99 -8.64 2.65
CA ASP A 44 -6.36 -8.10 2.65
C ASP A 44 -6.47 -6.87 3.57
N ALA A 45 -5.94 -6.98 4.79
CA ALA A 45 -5.88 -5.87 5.72
C ALA A 45 -5.05 -4.69 5.20
N LEU A 46 -3.91 -4.94 4.56
CA LEU A 46 -3.09 -3.90 3.95
C LEU A 46 -3.80 -3.23 2.77
N HIS A 47 -4.60 -3.99 2.00
CA HIS A 47 -5.42 -3.45 0.92
C HIS A 47 -6.50 -2.52 1.46
N ALA A 48 -7.27 -3.00 2.44
CA ALA A 48 -8.28 -2.21 3.13
C ALA A 48 -7.65 -0.95 3.77
N ALA A 49 -6.46 -1.07 4.35
CA ALA A 49 -5.72 0.05 4.94
C ALA A 49 -5.21 1.05 3.89
N ALA A 50 -4.92 0.61 2.67
CA ALA A 50 -4.49 1.49 1.58
C ALA A 50 -5.64 2.33 1.02
N GLU A 51 -6.86 1.79 1.03
CA GLU A 51 -8.09 2.50 0.60
C GLU A 51 -8.72 3.33 1.72
N ALA A 52 -8.47 2.97 2.98
CA ALA A 52 -9.00 3.63 4.16
C ALA A 52 -8.27 4.94 4.54
N ASP A 53 -8.95 5.78 5.32
CA ASP A 53 -8.33 6.93 5.97
C ASP A 53 -7.23 6.53 6.95
N LEU A 54 -6.27 7.44 7.22
CA LEU A 54 -5.13 7.20 8.12
C LEU A 54 -5.52 6.58 9.47
N THR A 55 -6.65 7.01 10.05
CA THR A 55 -7.15 6.50 11.33
C THR A 55 -7.58 5.04 11.22
N LEU A 56 -8.33 4.70 10.16
CA LEU A 56 -8.84 3.36 9.94
C LEU A 56 -7.71 2.43 9.46
N ALA A 57 -6.86 2.90 8.55
CA ALA A 57 -5.64 2.21 8.15
C ALA A 57 -4.77 1.81 9.35
N GLN A 58 -4.63 2.71 10.33
CA GLN A 58 -3.89 2.42 11.55
C GLN A 58 -4.57 1.35 12.40
N ALA A 59 -5.90 1.41 12.54
CA ALA A 59 -6.66 0.42 13.27
C ALA A 59 -6.58 -0.97 12.61
N ILE A 60 -6.68 -1.03 11.28
CA ILE A 60 -6.58 -2.29 10.52
C ILE A 60 -5.20 -2.94 10.72
N VAL A 61 -4.13 -2.17 10.54
CA VAL A 61 -2.75 -2.65 10.68
C VAL A 61 -2.43 -3.11 12.10
N ASP A 62 -2.96 -2.40 13.10
CA ASP A 62 -2.83 -2.79 14.51
C ASP A 62 -3.66 -4.06 14.81
N SER A 63 -4.84 -4.19 14.21
CA SER A 63 -5.72 -5.35 14.34
C SER A 63 -5.10 -6.63 13.81
N VAL A 64 -4.26 -6.55 12.77
CA VAL A 64 -3.56 -7.71 12.21
C VAL A 64 -2.13 -7.89 12.73
N GLY A 65 -1.71 -7.12 13.74
CA GLY A 65 -0.40 -7.26 14.38
C GLY A 65 0.78 -6.85 13.48
N VAL A 66 0.54 -6.03 12.46
CA VAL A 66 1.59 -5.64 11.50
C VAL A 66 2.42 -4.48 12.04
N ILE A 67 3.73 -4.69 12.04
CA ILE A 67 4.75 -3.72 12.42
C ILE A 67 5.13 -2.87 11.19
N VAL A 68 4.64 -1.65 11.16
CA VAL A 68 4.97 -0.66 10.12
C VAL A 68 6.41 -0.18 10.30
N GLN A 69 7.33 -0.60 9.42
CA GLN A 69 8.72 -0.15 9.51
C GLN A 69 8.87 1.28 8.97
N ARG A 70 8.22 1.58 7.84
CA ARG A 70 8.16 2.91 7.23
C ARG A 70 6.77 3.52 7.40
N ALA A 71 6.71 4.75 7.92
CA ALA A 71 5.47 5.45 8.25
C ALA A 71 4.46 5.59 7.09
N HIS A 72 4.80 5.24 5.86
CA HIS A 72 3.93 5.35 4.69
C HIS A 72 3.39 4.00 4.22
N LEU A 73 3.36 2.96 5.06
CA LEU A 73 2.96 1.57 4.69
C LEU A 73 3.81 0.91 3.58
N THR A 74 4.79 1.60 3.01
CA THR A 74 5.67 1.04 1.98
C THR A 74 6.40 -0.24 2.40
N ILE A 75 6.71 -0.40 3.69
CA ILE A 75 7.38 -1.59 4.21
C ILE A 75 6.79 -1.91 5.58
N CYS A 76 6.21 -3.11 5.68
CA CYS A 76 5.50 -3.65 6.82
C CYS A 76 6.02 -5.06 7.14
N TYR A 77 5.98 -5.44 8.41
CA TYR A 77 6.39 -6.77 8.86
C TYR A 77 5.30 -7.39 9.72
N ASP A 78 5.00 -8.66 9.52
CA ASP A 78 4.17 -9.42 10.45
C ASP A 78 5.00 -9.87 11.67
N GLU A 79 4.35 -10.24 12.77
CA GLU A 79 4.98 -10.76 13.98
C GLU A 79 5.87 -11.99 13.72
N ARG A 80 5.62 -12.73 12.63
CA ARG A 80 6.43 -13.88 12.20
C ARG A 80 7.66 -13.51 11.38
N GLY A 81 7.86 -12.22 11.08
CA GLY A 81 8.97 -11.72 10.27
C GLY A 81 8.71 -11.74 8.75
N ALA A 82 7.48 -12.01 8.31
CA ALA A 82 7.13 -11.89 6.90
C ALA A 82 7.13 -10.40 6.48
N LYS A 83 7.81 -10.09 5.37
CA LYS A 83 7.93 -8.72 4.84
C LYS A 83 6.84 -8.47 3.79
N TYR A 84 6.11 -7.37 3.97
CA TYR A 84 5.13 -6.87 3.03
C TYR A 84 5.63 -5.54 2.48
N GLU A 85 5.79 -5.46 1.17
CA GLU A 85 6.28 -4.26 0.50
C GLU A 85 5.19 -3.73 -0.42
N LEU A 86 4.69 -2.54 -0.13
CA LEU A 86 3.66 -1.89 -0.93
C LEU A 86 4.29 -0.80 -1.78
N PRO A 87 4.18 -0.88 -3.12
CA PRO A 87 4.67 0.14 -4.00
C PRO A 87 3.86 1.43 -3.83
N LYS A 88 4.46 2.57 -4.16
CA LYS A 88 3.83 3.88 -3.94
C LYS A 88 2.58 4.10 -4.79
N ASN A 89 2.49 3.39 -5.92
CA ASN A 89 1.35 3.44 -6.84
C ASN A 89 0.04 2.92 -6.22
N VAL A 90 0.10 1.91 -5.36
CA VAL A 90 -1.07 1.41 -4.62
C VAL A 90 -1.42 2.31 -3.43
N LEU A 91 -0.45 3.03 -2.87
CA LEU A 91 -0.65 3.86 -1.68
C LEU A 91 -1.04 5.31 -1.97
N SER A 92 -0.67 5.85 -3.13
CA SER A 92 -0.98 7.23 -3.51
C SER A 92 -0.95 7.42 -5.01
N GLU A 93 -1.65 8.43 -5.49
CA GLU A 93 -1.61 8.85 -6.88
C GLU A 93 -0.30 9.58 -7.19
N PRO A 94 0.31 9.35 -8.37
CA PRO A 94 1.50 10.08 -8.77
C PRO A 94 1.14 11.51 -9.17
N THR A 95 2.08 12.44 -8.99
CA THR A 95 1.86 13.84 -9.34
C THR A 95 1.81 14.10 -10.86
N ASN A 96 2.19 13.12 -11.68
CA ASN A 96 2.26 13.21 -13.13
C ASN A 96 1.17 12.36 -13.82
N LEU A 97 -0.01 12.27 -13.22
CA LEU A 97 -1.18 11.70 -13.90
C LEU A 97 -1.53 12.55 -15.12
N ILE A 98 -1.64 11.88 -16.26
CA ILE A 98 -2.16 12.46 -17.50
C ILE A 98 -3.64 12.14 -17.62
N ASP A 99 -4.42 13.12 -18.08
CA ASP A 99 -5.81 12.93 -18.46
C ASP A 99 -5.84 12.23 -19.83
N GLU A 100 -6.65 11.18 -19.94
CA GLU A 100 -6.86 10.49 -21.20
C GLU A 100 -7.89 11.30 -22.00
N ASN A 101 -7.41 12.22 -22.84
CA ASN A 101 -8.25 13.05 -23.73
C ASN A 101 -8.52 12.36 -25.06
#